data_AF-E3UJL9-F1
#
_entry.id   AF-E3UJL9-F1
#
_cell.length_a   1.000
_cell.length_b   1.000
_cell.length_c   1.000
_cell.angle_alpha   90.00
_cell.angle_beta   90.00
_cell.angle_gamma   90.00
#
_symmetry.space_group_name_H-M   'P 1'
#
loop_
_entity.id
_entity.type
_entity.pdbx_description
1 polymer ?
#
loop_
_entity_poly.entity_id
_entity_poly.type
_entity_poly.pdbx_seq_one_letter_code
_entity_poly.pdbx_strand_id
1 'polypeptide(L)'
;AQQAYLDAKKYVEFVVVLDHGMFTVYKDDLDKIKTKIYEIVNTMNEMFIPLNIRVALICLEIWSDRDKINVTSAGDVTLSSFRKWRATDLLKRKSHDNAQLLTVIDFDGSTLGLTRIATMCDPYRSVAIIEDHSIISLKMAVIMAHEMGHNLGMKHDEKYCTCDATSCIMAAAVRHDRSKLFSNCSKKECQTYLIKHRPQCILNEPLRTDVVSRPVCGNELLEVGEECDCGPPANCQNQCCDAATCKLTPGSQCADGVCCDQCRFMKEGTVCWRPRGDDPDNCCNGISAGCPRFHFCG
;
A
#
# COMPACT_ATOMS: atom_id res chain seq x y z
N ALA A 1 -12.17 -20.13 6.71
CA ALA A 1 -11.03 -19.88 5.79
C ALA A 1 -11.23 -18.61 4.94
N GLN A 2 -12.31 -18.50 4.16
CA GLN A 2 -12.57 -17.28 3.35
C GLN A 2 -12.82 -16.04 4.21
N GLN A 3 -13.72 -16.13 5.19
CA GLN A 3 -14.06 -15.01 6.06
C GLN A 3 -12.84 -14.50 6.85
N ALA A 4 -12.11 -15.41 7.50
CA ALA A 4 -10.85 -15.08 8.19
C ALA A 4 -9.82 -14.36 7.29
N TYR A 5 -9.73 -14.72 6.00
CA TYR A 5 -8.85 -14.00 5.07
C TYR A 5 -9.35 -12.57 4.81
N LEU A 6 -10.66 -12.35 4.69
CA LEU A 6 -11.22 -11.02 4.51
C LEU A 6 -11.10 -10.13 5.75
N ASP A 7 -11.32 -10.71 6.93
CA ASP A 7 -11.29 -9.99 8.21
C ASP A 7 -9.88 -9.53 8.57
N ALA A 8 -8.85 -10.30 8.18
CA ALA A 8 -7.47 -9.88 8.37
C ALA A 8 -7.21 -8.53 7.70
N LYS A 9 -6.46 -7.64 8.36
CA LYS A 9 -5.95 -6.42 7.74
C LYS A 9 -5.05 -6.80 6.56
N LYS A 10 -5.03 -5.97 5.52
CA LYS A 10 -4.19 -6.15 4.33
C LYS A 10 -3.16 -5.05 4.27
N TYR A 11 -1.96 -5.40 3.81
CA TYR A 11 -0.87 -4.45 3.63
C TYR A 11 -0.35 -4.58 2.21
N VAL A 12 -0.13 -3.47 1.52
CA VAL A 12 0.50 -3.46 0.20
C VAL A 12 1.84 -2.76 0.36
N GLU A 13 2.90 -3.55 0.39
CA GLU A 13 4.28 -3.08 0.40
C GLU A 13 4.66 -2.68 -1.02
N PHE A 14 4.71 -1.39 -1.33
CA PHE A 14 4.94 -0.94 -2.70
C PHE A 14 6.18 -0.09 -2.88
N VAL A 15 6.65 -0.09 -4.12
CA VAL A 15 7.81 0.68 -4.58
C VAL A 15 7.32 1.77 -5.53
N VAL A 16 7.82 2.98 -5.33
CA VAL A 16 7.65 4.07 -6.28
C VAL A 16 8.96 4.27 -7.02
N VAL A 17 8.89 4.30 -8.35
CA VAL A 17 10.02 4.53 -9.25
C VAL A 17 9.78 5.84 -9.98
N LEU A 18 10.77 6.74 -9.98
CA LEU A 18 10.75 7.97 -10.79
C LEU A 18 11.73 7.79 -11.93
N ASP A 19 11.26 8.07 -13.15
CA ASP A 19 12.12 8.12 -14.32
C ASP A 19 13.10 9.30 -14.27
N HIS A 20 14.03 9.32 -15.21
CA HIS A 20 15.05 10.36 -15.31
C HIS A 20 14.43 11.72 -15.66
N GLY A 21 13.39 11.73 -16.49
CA GLY A 21 12.65 12.94 -16.81
C GLY A 21 12.10 13.63 -15.54
N MET A 22 11.48 12.86 -14.64
CA MET A 22 11.05 13.33 -13.32
C MET A 22 12.22 13.94 -12.55
N PHE A 23 13.36 13.26 -12.44
CA PHE A 23 14.53 13.81 -11.72
C PHE A 23 14.95 15.19 -12.26
N THR A 24 15.02 15.35 -13.58
CA THR A 24 15.41 16.61 -14.22
C THR A 24 14.40 17.75 -14.03
N VAL A 25 13.09 17.47 -14.07
CA VAL A 25 12.04 18.49 -13.91
C VAL A 25 12.06 19.12 -12.52
N TYR A 26 12.44 18.36 -11.49
CA TYR A 26 12.61 18.88 -10.13
C TYR A 26 13.98 19.53 -9.91
N LYS A 27 14.78 19.74 -10.96
CA LYS A 27 16.12 20.36 -10.89
C LYS A 27 17.03 19.65 -9.89
N ASP A 28 16.97 18.33 -9.87
CA ASP A 28 17.78 17.47 -9.02
C ASP A 28 17.53 17.66 -7.51
N ASP A 29 16.43 18.33 -7.14
CA ASP A 29 16.02 18.55 -5.76
C ASP A 29 15.34 17.30 -5.18
N LEU A 30 16.18 16.41 -4.64
CA LEU A 30 15.75 15.15 -4.04
C LEU A 30 14.79 15.35 -2.85
N ASP A 31 14.93 16.43 -2.08
CA ASP A 31 14.10 16.67 -0.90
C ASP A 31 12.70 17.11 -1.30
N LYS A 32 12.58 17.94 -2.34
CA LYS A 32 11.29 18.31 -2.92
C LYS A 32 10.58 17.10 -3.54
N ILE A 33 11.31 16.25 -4.26
CA ILE A 33 10.79 15.00 -4.80
C ILE A 33 10.24 14.12 -3.66
N LYS A 34 11.07 13.83 -2.65
CA LYS A 34 10.69 12.99 -1.52
C LYS A 34 9.46 13.53 -0.80
N THR A 35 9.43 14.83 -0.53
CA THR A 35 8.29 15.49 0.15
C THR A 35 7.00 15.28 -0.64
N LYS A 36 7.01 15.54 -1.96
CA LYS A 36 5.84 15.31 -2.83
C LYS A 36 5.40 13.84 -2.81
N ILE A 37 6.33 12.90 -2.96
CA ILE A 37 6.01 11.47 -2.99
C ILE A 37 5.43 11.00 -1.65
N TYR A 38 5.99 11.45 -0.52
CA TYR A 38 5.48 11.08 0.80
C TYR A 38 4.06 11.62 1.05
N GLU A 39 3.77 12.85 0.63
CA GLU A 39 2.40 13.40 0.69
C GLU A 39 1.41 12.58 -0.16
N ILE A 40 1.83 12.19 -1.36
CA ILE A 40 1.04 11.35 -2.27
C ILE A 40 0.73 10.00 -1.61
N VAL A 41 1.75 9.31 -1.11
CA VAL A 41 1.60 8.00 -0.46
C VAL A 41 0.72 8.07 0.77
N ASN A 42 0.91 9.09 1.63
CA ASN A 42 0.06 9.27 2.81
C ASN A 42 -1.41 9.44 2.41
N THR A 43 -1.65 10.26 1.38
CA THR A 43 -3.00 10.46 0.82
C THR A 43 -3.57 9.18 0.22
N MET A 44 -2.75 8.33 -0.42
CA MET A 44 -3.19 7.03 -0.92
C MET A 44 -3.59 6.11 0.25
N ASN A 45 -2.81 6.08 1.34
CA ASN A 45 -3.13 5.26 2.50
C ASN A 45 -4.49 5.61 3.10
N GLU A 46 -4.80 6.91 3.23
CA GLU A 46 -6.14 7.38 3.61
C GLU A 46 -7.26 6.83 2.73
N MET A 47 -7.05 6.73 1.41
CA MET A 47 -8.05 6.21 0.46
C MET A 47 -8.29 4.70 0.62
N PHE A 48 -7.26 3.95 0.99
CA PHE A 48 -7.33 2.49 1.14
C PHE A 48 -7.77 2.04 2.54
N ILE A 49 -7.68 2.91 3.55
CA ILE A 49 -8.13 2.62 4.92
C ILE A 49 -9.54 2.01 4.99
N PRO A 50 -10.56 2.61 4.34
CA PRO A 50 -11.94 2.08 4.32
C PRO A 50 -12.11 0.72 3.65
N LEU A 51 -11.10 0.23 2.92
CA LEU A 51 -11.08 -1.10 2.31
C LEU A 51 -10.41 -2.15 3.19
N ASN A 52 -10.01 -1.79 4.42
CA ASN A 52 -9.16 -2.59 5.30
C ASN A 52 -7.79 -2.94 4.68
N ILE A 53 -7.27 -2.04 3.84
CA ILE A 53 -5.96 -2.13 3.20
C ILE A 53 -5.11 -0.96 3.69
N ARG A 54 -3.85 -1.20 4.01
CA ARG A 54 -2.84 -0.17 4.29
C ARG A 54 -1.79 -0.23 3.20
N VAL A 55 -1.39 0.91 2.66
CA VAL A 55 -0.37 1.00 1.60
C VAL A 55 0.89 1.64 2.17
N ALA A 56 1.97 0.87 2.16
CA ALA A 56 3.24 1.26 2.77
C ALA A 56 4.32 1.40 1.69
N LEU A 57 4.92 2.59 1.60
CA LEU A 57 6.05 2.82 0.72
C LEU A 57 7.31 2.22 1.34
N ILE A 58 7.81 1.13 0.76
CA ILE A 58 8.99 0.42 1.27
C ILE A 58 10.27 0.69 0.49
N CYS A 59 10.15 1.38 -0.65
CA CYS A 59 11.28 1.84 -1.45
C CYS A 59 10.86 2.99 -2.36
N LEU A 60 11.71 4.02 -2.44
CA LEU A 60 11.64 5.07 -3.44
C LEU A 60 12.91 4.99 -4.29
N GLU A 61 12.77 4.63 -5.56
CA GLU A 61 13.88 4.54 -6.50
C GLU A 61 13.81 5.68 -7.52
N ILE A 62 14.91 6.42 -7.69
CA ILE A 62 14.98 7.56 -8.61
C ILE A 62 16.09 7.28 -9.62
N TRP A 63 15.74 7.24 -10.90
CA TRP A 63 16.68 7.03 -12.00
C TRP A 63 17.45 8.32 -12.34
N SER A 64 18.27 8.78 -11.40
CA SER A 64 19.01 10.04 -11.49
C SER A 64 20.10 10.06 -12.56
N ASP A 65 20.65 8.90 -12.96
CA ASP A 65 21.68 8.81 -14.00
C ASP A 65 21.07 8.66 -15.41
N ARG A 66 20.15 7.71 -15.58
CA ARG A 66 19.42 7.44 -16.82
C ARG A 66 18.27 6.47 -16.53
N ASP A 67 17.29 6.45 -17.43
CA ASP A 67 16.23 5.45 -17.38
C ASP A 67 16.77 4.03 -17.49
N LYS A 68 16.20 3.11 -16.70
CA LYS A 68 16.53 1.68 -16.74
C LYS A 68 15.69 0.91 -17.75
N ILE A 69 14.70 1.57 -18.34
CA ILE A 69 13.87 1.08 -19.44
C ILE A 69 13.72 2.18 -20.49
N ASN A 70 13.24 1.85 -21.69
CA ASN A 70 12.83 2.87 -22.64
C ASN A 70 11.41 3.35 -22.29
N VAL A 71 11.30 4.58 -21.79
CA VAL A 71 10.01 5.23 -21.49
C VAL A 71 9.55 5.97 -22.74
N THR A 72 8.34 5.67 -23.22
CA THR A 72 7.78 6.20 -24.48
C THR A 72 6.34 6.66 -24.29
N SER A 73 5.83 7.53 -25.18
CA SER A 73 4.43 7.98 -25.15
C SER A 73 3.43 6.83 -25.39
N ALA A 74 3.86 5.74 -26.03
CA ALA A 74 3.08 4.52 -26.13
C ALA A 74 3.03 3.78 -24.78
N GLY A 75 2.02 4.10 -23.96
CA GLY A 75 1.86 3.57 -22.59
C GLY A 75 1.97 2.05 -22.48
N ASP A 76 1.39 1.27 -23.40
CA ASP A 76 1.50 -0.20 -23.40
C ASP A 76 2.95 -0.70 -23.56
N VAL A 77 3.76 -0.01 -24.36
CA VAL A 77 5.18 -0.35 -24.58
C VAL A 77 5.99 -0.05 -23.31
N THR A 78 5.76 1.11 -22.71
CA THR A 78 6.36 1.51 -21.43
C THR A 78 5.98 0.54 -20.31
N LEU A 79 4.69 0.20 -20.19
CA LEU A 79 4.19 -0.75 -19.20
C LEU A 79 4.83 -2.13 -19.38
N SER A 80 4.91 -2.62 -20.63
CA SER A 80 5.55 -3.91 -20.92
C SER A 80 7.03 -3.93 -20.50
N SER A 81 7.75 -2.83 -20.78
CA SER A 81 9.16 -2.68 -20.41
C SER A 81 9.34 -2.61 -18.89
N PHE A 82 8.47 -1.86 -18.18
CA PHE A 82 8.51 -1.73 -16.73
C PHE A 82 8.20 -3.05 -16.01
N ARG A 83 7.21 -3.80 -16.50
CA ARG A 83 6.89 -5.16 -16.03
C ARG A 83 8.08 -6.09 -16.09
N LYS A 84 8.77 -6.10 -17.24
CA LYS A 84 9.97 -6.91 -17.45
C LYS A 84 11.10 -6.48 -16.52
N TRP A 85 11.35 -5.19 -16.39
CA TRP A 85 12.37 -4.66 -15.50
C TRP A 85 12.09 -5.01 -14.04
N ARG A 86 10.86 -4.82 -13.54
CA ARG A 86 10.50 -5.21 -12.17
C ARG A 86 10.81 -6.69 -11.92
N ALA A 87 10.36 -7.56 -12.82
CA ALA A 87 10.50 -9.00 -12.67
C ALA A 87 11.95 -9.49 -12.74
N THR A 88 12.79 -8.84 -13.55
CA THR A 88 14.15 -9.32 -13.85
C THR A 88 15.25 -8.59 -13.08
N ASP A 89 14.95 -7.41 -12.51
CA ASP A 89 15.88 -6.57 -11.76
C ASP A 89 15.34 -6.28 -10.34
N LEU A 90 14.32 -5.42 -10.21
CA LEU A 90 13.88 -4.89 -8.91
C LEU A 90 13.53 -5.98 -7.88
N LEU A 91 12.74 -6.97 -8.28
CA LEU A 91 12.33 -8.06 -7.38
C LEU A 91 13.49 -8.95 -6.90
N LYS A 92 14.64 -8.95 -7.60
CA LYS A 92 15.82 -9.73 -7.16
C LYS A 92 16.56 -9.07 -6.00
N ARG A 93 16.34 -7.77 -5.78
CA ARG A 93 17.10 -6.95 -4.82
C ARG A 93 16.24 -6.28 -3.76
N LYS A 94 14.92 -6.13 -3.98
CA LYS A 94 13.97 -5.66 -2.98
C LYS A 94 12.65 -6.42 -3.12
N SER A 95 12.27 -7.17 -2.08
CA SER A 95 10.94 -7.80 -2.01
C SER A 95 9.87 -6.72 -1.86
N HIS A 96 8.78 -6.82 -2.62
CA HIS A 96 7.64 -5.89 -2.60
C HIS A 96 6.46 -6.46 -3.38
N ASP A 97 5.26 -6.01 -3.06
CA ASP A 97 3.99 -6.53 -3.59
C ASP A 97 3.63 -5.90 -4.93
N ASN A 98 3.87 -4.59 -5.06
CA ASN A 98 3.48 -3.76 -6.21
C ASN A 98 4.55 -2.69 -6.51
N ALA A 99 4.71 -2.29 -7.78
CA ALA A 99 5.57 -1.16 -8.12
C ALA A 99 4.87 -0.17 -9.07
N GLN A 100 5.05 1.12 -8.85
CA GLN A 100 4.48 2.16 -9.70
C GLN A 100 5.57 3.06 -10.26
N LEU A 101 5.60 3.23 -11.58
CA LEU A 101 6.48 4.15 -12.29
C LEU A 101 5.78 5.50 -12.47
N LEU A 102 6.44 6.57 -12.07
CA LEU A 102 6.06 7.95 -12.34
C LEU A 102 6.97 8.52 -13.43
N THR A 103 6.38 9.13 -14.44
CA THR A 103 7.09 9.75 -15.56
C THR A 103 6.49 11.10 -15.92
N VAL A 104 7.31 12.00 -16.46
CA VAL A 104 6.86 13.27 -17.07
C VAL A 104 6.51 13.13 -18.55
N ILE A 105 6.69 11.93 -19.13
CA ILE A 105 6.32 11.66 -20.52
C ILE A 105 4.80 11.62 -20.63
N ASP A 106 4.28 12.47 -21.49
CA ASP A 106 2.87 12.51 -21.91
C ASP A 106 2.56 11.24 -22.70
N PHE A 107 1.59 10.44 -22.22
CA PHE A 107 1.19 9.22 -22.91
C PHE A 107 0.16 9.53 -24.00
N ASP A 108 0.20 8.78 -25.10
CA ASP A 108 -0.68 9.00 -26.24
C ASP A 108 -2.17 8.96 -25.83
N GLY A 109 -2.91 9.97 -26.28
CA GLY A 109 -4.35 10.09 -26.04
C GLY A 109 -4.67 10.84 -24.75
N SER A 110 -5.57 10.27 -23.94
CA SER A 110 -6.01 10.86 -22.66
C SER A 110 -5.61 9.98 -21.47
N THR A 111 -4.56 9.18 -21.63
CA THR A 111 -4.16 8.14 -20.67
C THR A 111 -3.24 8.74 -19.64
N LEU A 112 -3.67 8.84 -18.38
CA LEU A 112 -2.84 9.39 -17.30
C LEU A 112 -2.17 8.31 -16.44
N GLY A 113 -2.61 7.06 -16.62
CA GLY A 113 -2.11 5.89 -15.93
C GLY A 113 -2.53 4.63 -16.66
N LEU A 114 -1.74 3.57 -16.53
CA LEU A 114 -2.04 2.29 -17.14
C LEU A 114 -1.52 1.12 -16.31
N THR A 115 -2.36 0.10 -16.19
CA THR A 115 -2.03 -1.15 -15.50
C THR A 115 -2.83 -2.35 -16.00
N ARG A 116 -2.71 -3.50 -15.34
CA ARG A 116 -3.48 -4.71 -15.60
C ARG A 116 -4.35 -5.06 -14.39
N ILE A 117 -5.61 -5.38 -14.65
CA ILE A 117 -6.61 -5.66 -13.62
C ILE A 117 -6.36 -7.00 -12.92
N ALA A 118 -6.58 -7.05 -11.61
CA ALA A 118 -6.52 -8.27 -10.78
C ALA A 118 -5.15 -8.97 -10.80
N THR A 119 -4.09 -8.18 -10.64
CA THR A 119 -2.69 -8.62 -10.74
C THR A 119 -1.85 -8.34 -9.50
N MET A 120 -2.46 -7.91 -8.38
CA MET A 120 -1.74 -7.76 -7.10
C MET A 120 -0.97 -9.04 -6.74
N CYS A 121 0.26 -8.89 -6.24
CA CYS A 121 1.25 -9.95 -5.97
C CYS A 121 1.85 -10.67 -7.19
N ASP A 122 1.35 -10.48 -8.41
CA ASP A 122 1.94 -11.12 -9.58
C ASP A 122 3.34 -10.54 -9.86
N PRO A 123 4.40 -11.37 -9.97
CA PRO A 123 5.78 -10.89 -10.10
C PRO A 123 6.03 -10.10 -11.38
N TYR A 124 5.27 -10.36 -12.45
CA TYR A 124 5.42 -9.67 -13.73
C TYR A 124 4.34 -8.61 -13.96
N ARG A 125 3.16 -8.73 -13.33
CA ARG A 125 1.99 -7.90 -13.66
C ARG A 125 1.58 -6.90 -12.58
N SER A 126 2.03 -7.07 -11.34
CA SER A 126 1.71 -6.13 -10.24
C SER A 126 2.51 -4.83 -10.36
N VAL A 127 2.19 -4.05 -11.39
CA VAL A 127 2.79 -2.75 -11.62
C VAL A 127 1.81 -1.77 -12.25
N ALA A 128 2.06 -0.47 -12.10
CA ALA A 128 1.41 0.57 -12.88
C ALA A 128 2.43 1.57 -13.44
N ILE A 129 2.05 2.26 -14.50
CA ILE A 129 2.75 3.45 -14.99
C ILE A 129 1.80 4.65 -14.87
N ILE A 130 2.31 5.80 -14.46
CA ILE A 130 1.53 7.01 -14.17
C ILE A 130 2.27 8.22 -14.73
N GLU A 131 1.54 9.08 -15.41
CA GLU A 131 2.02 10.37 -15.89
C GLU A 131 1.87 11.45 -14.80
N ASP A 132 2.99 12.06 -14.38
CA ASP A 132 3.01 13.22 -13.48
C ASP A 132 2.70 14.52 -14.23
N HIS A 133 1.43 14.70 -14.54
CA HIS A 133 0.90 15.89 -15.21
C HIS A 133 0.50 17.01 -14.23
N SER A 134 0.76 16.88 -12.93
CA SER A 134 0.27 17.86 -11.96
C SER A 134 1.18 18.13 -10.77
N ILE A 135 1.34 19.41 -10.47
CA ILE A 135 1.97 19.87 -9.23
C ILE A 135 1.14 19.55 -7.98
N ILE A 136 -0.12 19.16 -8.12
CA ILE A 136 -1.04 18.92 -7.00
C ILE A 136 -0.93 17.45 -6.55
N SER A 137 -0.34 17.21 -5.38
CA SER A 137 -0.14 15.87 -4.78
C SER A 137 -1.44 15.04 -4.75
N LEU A 138 -2.58 15.65 -4.39
CA LEU A 138 -3.88 14.96 -4.36
C LEU A 138 -4.27 14.37 -5.73
N LYS A 139 -3.99 15.07 -6.84
CA LYS A 139 -4.34 14.56 -8.17
C LYS A 139 -3.53 13.31 -8.51
N MET A 140 -2.25 13.31 -8.16
CA MET A 140 -1.36 12.17 -8.36
C MET A 140 -1.75 10.99 -7.47
N ALA A 141 -2.07 11.23 -6.20
CA ALA A 141 -2.54 10.21 -5.27
C ALA A 141 -3.79 9.49 -5.79
N VAL A 142 -4.77 10.22 -6.34
CA VAL A 142 -5.99 9.62 -6.90
C VAL A 142 -5.68 8.73 -8.10
N ILE A 143 -4.75 9.10 -8.97
CA ILE A 143 -4.40 8.29 -10.15
C ILE A 143 -3.62 7.05 -9.74
N MET A 144 -2.63 7.21 -8.86
CA MET A 144 -1.88 6.07 -8.31
C MET A 144 -2.79 5.10 -7.57
N ALA A 145 -3.77 5.61 -6.81
CA ALA A 145 -4.80 4.79 -6.17
C ALA A 145 -5.75 4.14 -7.18
N HIS A 146 -6.10 4.81 -8.27
CA HIS A 146 -6.90 4.26 -9.37
C HIS A 146 -6.20 3.05 -10.00
N GLU A 147 -4.92 3.19 -10.37
CA GLU A 147 -4.16 2.08 -10.95
C GLU A 147 -3.94 0.93 -9.96
N MET A 148 -3.67 1.24 -8.69
CA MET A 148 -3.59 0.21 -7.65
C MET A 148 -4.95 -0.48 -7.44
N GLY A 149 -6.05 0.26 -7.55
CA GLY A 149 -7.42 -0.27 -7.52
C GLY A 149 -7.66 -1.30 -8.62
N HIS A 150 -7.22 -1.03 -9.85
CA HIS A 150 -7.21 -2.02 -10.93
C HIS A 150 -6.38 -3.25 -10.56
N ASN A 151 -5.17 -3.09 -10.01
CA ASN A 151 -4.38 -4.25 -9.55
C ASN A 151 -5.11 -5.10 -8.51
N LEU A 152 -5.94 -4.47 -7.66
CA LEU A 152 -6.82 -5.10 -6.67
C LEU A 152 -8.18 -5.54 -7.25
N GLY A 153 -8.32 -5.56 -8.58
CA GLY A 153 -9.45 -6.15 -9.29
C GLY A 153 -10.67 -5.24 -9.45
N MET A 154 -10.57 -3.97 -9.07
CA MET A 154 -11.61 -2.98 -9.33
C MET A 154 -11.64 -2.63 -10.82
N LYS A 155 -12.82 -2.35 -11.36
CA LYS A 155 -13.02 -1.81 -12.71
C LYS A 155 -13.47 -0.37 -12.63
N HIS A 156 -13.63 0.24 -13.80
CA HIS A 156 -14.20 1.58 -13.87
C HIS A 156 -15.64 1.63 -13.38
N ASP A 157 -15.99 2.72 -12.71
CA ASP A 157 -17.34 2.98 -12.22
C ASP A 157 -18.33 3.17 -13.38
N GLU A 158 -19.46 2.47 -13.29
CA GLU A 158 -20.61 2.65 -14.18
C GLU A 158 -21.62 3.67 -13.60
N LYS A 159 -22.66 4.01 -14.37
CA LYS A 159 -23.65 5.04 -13.99
C LYS A 159 -24.38 4.78 -12.66
N TYR A 160 -24.49 3.52 -12.24
CA TYR A 160 -25.16 3.13 -10.99
C TYR A 160 -24.19 3.09 -9.79
N CYS A 161 -22.90 3.25 -10.03
CA CYS A 161 -21.88 3.28 -8.99
C CYS A 161 -21.85 4.67 -8.35
N THR A 162 -21.85 4.71 -7.03
CA THR A 162 -21.91 5.95 -6.26
C THR A 162 -20.88 5.95 -5.14
N CYS A 163 -20.39 7.14 -4.86
CA CYS A 163 -19.70 7.52 -3.63
C CYS A 163 -20.34 8.83 -3.15
N ASP A 164 -20.09 9.23 -1.90
CA ASP A 164 -20.58 10.50 -1.35
C ASP A 164 -19.81 11.72 -1.89
N ALA A 165 -19.56 11.72 -3.20
CA ALA A 165 -18.87 12.75 -3.96
C ALA A 165 -19.29 12.70 -5.44
N THR A 166 -18.94 13.75 -6.17
CA THR A 166 -19.28 13.94 -7.60
C THR A 166 -18.46 13.04 -8.55
N SER A 167 -17.25 12.63 -8.14
CA SER A 167 -16.40 11.69 -8.87
C SER A 167 -15.66 10.77 -7.89
N CYS A 168 -15.80 9.46 -8.08
CA CYS A 168 -15.11 8.45 -7.28
C CYS A 168 -13.73 8.14 -7.88
N ILE A 169 -12.85 7.49 -7.11
CA ILE A 169 -11.48 7.16 -7.54
C ILE A 169 -11.48 6.35 -8.84
N MET A 170 -12.40 5.38 -8.99
CA MET A 170 -12.45 4.49 -10.16
C MET A 170 -13.26 5.05 -11.34
N ALA A 171 -13.60 6.34 -11.36
CA ALA A 171 -14.22 6.94 -12.53
C ALA A 171 -13.33 6.79 -13.78
N ALA A 172 -13.92 6.40 -14.93
CA ALA A 172 -13.17 6.14 -16.17
C ALA A 172 -12.45 7.36 -16.76
N ALA A 173 -12.91 8.56 -16.41
CA ALA A 173 -12.34 9.81 -16.86
C ALA A 173 -12.06 10.73 -15.67
N VAL A 174 -10.92 11.40 -15.71
CA VAL A 174 -10.55 12.39 -14.71
C VAL A 174 -11.47 13.59 -14.77
N ARG A 175 -12.12 13.90 -13.64
CA ARG A 175 -12.90 15.13 -13.44
C ARG A 175 -12.13 16.16 -12.63
N HIS A 176 -12.56 17.42 -12.70
CA HIS A 176 -11.93 18.53 -11.98
C HIS A 176 -12.04 18.37 -10.45
N ASP A 177 -13.17 17.82 -10.00
CA ASP A 177 -13.53 17.51 -8.62
C ASP A 177 -13.17 16.06 -8.30
N ARG A 178 -11.92 15.83 -7.89
CA ARG A 178 -11.46 14.51 -7.45
C ARG A 178 -11.80 14.28 -5.98
N SER A 179 -12.45 13.17 -5.66
CA SER A 179 -12.65 12.73 -4.28
C SER A 179 -11.59 11.71 -3.85
N LYS A 180 -11.48 11.51 -2.53
CA LYS A 180 -10.68 10.44 -1.92
C LYS A 180 -11.50 9.14 -1.73
N LEU A 181 -12.65 9.00 -2.39
CA LEU A 181 -13.62 7.95 -2.10
C LEU A 181 -13.71 6.92 -3.22
N PHE A 182 -13.58 5.65 -2.84
CA PHE A 182 -13.99 4.52 -3.69
C PHE A 182 -15.51 4.38 -3.69
N SER A 183 -16.07 4.00 -4.84
CA SER A 183 -17.52 3.78 -4.97
C SER A 183 -17.97 2.50 -4.25
N ASN A 184 -19.28 2.35 -4.06
CA ASN A 184 -19.91 1.11 -3.64
C ASN A 184 -19.53 -0.09 -4.56
N CYS A 185 -19.42 0.14 -5.87
CA CYS A 185 -18.99 -0.88 -6.83
C CYS A 185 -17.54 -1.29 -6.62
N SER A 186 -16.62 -0.32 -6.52
CA SER A 186 -15.19 -0.60 -6.36
C SER A 186 -14.93 -1.40 -5.07
N LYS A 187 -15.61 -1.04 -3.97
CA LYS A 187 -15.57 -1.79 -2.69
C LYS A 187 -15.97 -3.26 -2.89
N LYS A 188 -17.10 -3.50 -3.58
CA LYS A 188 -17.61 -4.85 -3.85
C LYS A 188 -16.69 -5.66 -4.78
N GLU A 189 -16.14 -5.04 -5.81
CA GLU A 189 -15.24 -5.70 -6.75
C GLU A 189 -13.91 -6.07 -6.10
N CYS A 190 -13.33 -5.17 -5.29
CA CYS A 190 -12.15 -5.45 -4.49
C CYS A 190 -12.38 -6.62 -3.54
N GLN A 191 -13.50 -6.62 -2.80
CA GLN A 191 -13.86 -7.73 -1.92
C GLN A 191 -14.01 -9.05 -2.70
N THR A 192 -14.65 -9.01 -3.87
CA THR A 192 -14.82 -10.18 -4.75
C THR A 192 -13.47 -10.72 -5.22
N TYR A 193 -12.56 -9.83 -5.63
CA TYR A 193 -11.20 -10.18 -6.02
C TYR A 193 -10.45 -10.86 -4.87
N LEU A 194 -10.50 -10.29 -3.66
CA LEU A 194 -9.87 -10.81 -2.45
C LEU A 194 -10.39 -12.21 -2.09
N ILE A 195 -11.71 -12.45 -2.15
CA ILE A 195 -12.30 -13.78 -1.89
C ILE A 195 -11.81 -14.82 -2.90
N LYS A 196 -11.82 -14.45 -4.19
CA LYS A 196 -11.58 -15.35 -5.31
C LYS A 196 -10.11 -15.72 -5.45
N HIS A 197 -9.20 -14.73 -5.35
CA HIS A 197 -7.78 -14.93 -5.65
C HIS A 197 -6.92 -15.10 -4.41
N ARG A 198 -7.33 -14.53 -3.26
CA ARG A 198 -6.58 -14.54 -2.00
C ARG A 198 -5.07 -14.28 -2.17
N PRO A 199 -4.66 -13.15 -2.76
CA PRO A 199 -3.25 -12.78 -2.87
C PRO A 199 -2.55 -12.87 -1.49
N GLN A 200 -1.57 -13.76 -1.35
CA GLN A 200 -0.94 -14.02 -0.05
C GLN A 200 0.08 -12.95 0.36
N CYS A 201 0.71 -12.25 -0.60
CA CYS A 201 1.74 -11.25 -0.30
C CYS A 201 1.19 -10.07 0.52
N ILE A 202 -0.09 -9.76 0.40
CA ILE A 202 -0.69 -8.62 1.12
C ILE A 202 -1.17 -8.95 2.54
N LEU A 203 -0.76 -10.08 3.11
CA LEU A 203 -1.14 -10.49 4.46
C LEU A 203 -0.06 -10.16 5.50
N ASN A 204 1.18 -9.97 5.09
CA ASN A 204 2.23 -9.60 6.03
C ASN A 204 2.27 -8.10 6.25
N GLU A 205 2.29 -7.70 7.50
CA GLU A 205 2.56 -6.32 7.88
C GLU A 205 4.05 -6.00 7.59
N PRO A 206 4.36 -4.85 6.94
CA PRO A 206 5.74 -4.43 6.76
C PRO A 206 6.42 -4.20 8.11
N LEU A 207 7.73 -4.43 8.19
CA LEU A 207 8.46 -4.00 9.37
C LEU A 207 8.47 -2.47 9.41
N ARG A 208 8.42 -1.91 10.63
CA ARG A 208 8.48 -0.45 10.83
C ARG A 208 9.70 0.18 10.14
N THR A 209 10.82 -0.55 10.12
CA THR A 209 12.08 -0.14 9.50
C THR A 209 12.12 -0.26 7.97
N ASP A 210 11.17 -0.97 7.37
CA ASP A 210 11.07 -1.11 5.92
C ASP A 210 10.33 0.07 5.27
N VAL A 211 9.48 0.77 6.04
CA VAL A 211 8.73 1.93 5.56
C VAL A 211 9.67 3.13 5.44
N VAL A 212 9.78 3.68 4.23
CA VAL A 212 10.71 4.78 3.91
C VAL A 212 10.05 6.15 3.85
N SER A 213 8.72 6.21 3.97
CA SER A 213 7.99 7.47 4.15
C SER A 213 8.28 8.08 5.52
N ARG A 214 7.95 9.37 5.67
CA ARG A 214 7.96 10.01 6.98
C ARG A 214 6.85 9.40 7.84
N PRO A 215 7.13 9.04 9.11
CA PRO A 215 6.09 8.55 10.03
C PRO A 215 4.92 9.53 10.15
N VAL A 216 3.69 9.01 10.13
CA VAL A 216 2.47 9.82 10.29
C VAL A 216 1.54 9.16 11.30
N CYS A 217 1.55 9.70 12.51
CA CYS A 217 0.66 9.22 13.56
C CYS A 217 -0.82 9.35 13.16
N GLY A 218 -1.55 8.24 13.25
CA GLY A 218 -2.96 8.10 12.93
C GLY A 218 -3.23 7.63 11.50
N ASN A 219 -2.21 7.14 10.78
CA ASN A 219 -2.35 6.57 9.44
C ASN A 219 -2.57 5.04 9.47
N GLU A 220 -2.66 4.44 10.66
CA GLU A 220 -2.85 3.02 10.89
C GLU A 220 -1.74 2.10 10.31
N LEU A 221 -0.55 2.66 10.09
CA LEU A 221 0.70 1.95 9.84
C LEU A 221 1.59 2.18 11.04
N LEU A 222 2.18 1.11 11.56
CA LEU A 222 3.07 1.23 12.70
C LEU A 222 4.48 1.56 12.24
N GLU A 223 4.90 2.81 12.43
CA GLU A 223 6.14 3.34 11.85
C GLU A 223 7.25 3.58 12.91
N VAL A 224 8.44 3.98 12.48
CA VAL A 224 9.56 4.27 13.39
C VAL A 224 9.22 5.48 14.27
N GLY A 225 9.35 5.31 15.59
CA GLY A 225 9.07 6.34 16.60
C GLY A 225 7.72 6.19 17.31
N GLU A 226 6.82 5.39 16.73
CA GLU A 226 5.50 5.08 17.27
C GLU A 226 5.55 3.79 18.09
N GLU A 227 4.70 3.70 19.11
CA GLU A 227 4.53 2.48 19.90
C GLU A 227 3.26 1.72 19.50
N CYS A 228 2.27 2.45 18.98
CA CYS A 228 1.01 1.95 18.45
C CYS A 228 0.43 2.98 17.46
N ASP A 229 -0.42 2.54 16.54
CA ASP A 229 -1.24 3.42 15.70
C ASP A 229 -2.62 2.77 15.49
N CYS A 230 -3.67 3.44 15.96
CA CYS A 230 -5.06 3.00 15.84
C CYS A 230 -5.92 3.95 15.00
N GLY A 231 -5.28 4.79 14.18
CA GLY A 231 -5.93 5.81 13.39
C GLY A 231 -6.16 7.11 14.17
N PRO A 232 -6.90 8.07 13.58
CA PRO A 232 -7.16 9.35 14.22
C PRO A 232 -8.00 9.18 15.50
N PRO A 233 -7.91 10.10 16.48
CA PRO A 233 -8.66 10.03 17.73
C PRO A 233 -10.17 9.85 17.57
N ALA A 234 -10.76 10.37 16.49
CA ALA A 234 -12.18 10.22 16.19
C ALA A 234 -12.61 8.77 15.88
N ASN A 235 -11.69 7.93 15.40
CA ASN A 235 -11.97 6.58 14.93
C ASN A 235 -11.28 5.49 15.77
N CYS A 236 -10.27 5.85 16.57
CA CYS A 236 -9.54 4.87 17.37
C CYS A 236 -10.43 4.24 18.44
N GLN A 237 -10.49 2.91 18.42
CA GLN A 237 -11.20 2.10 19.43
C GLN A 237 -10.25 1.35 20.37
N ASN A 238 -8.94 1.49 20.18
CA ASN A 238 -7.93 0.76 20.93
C ASN A 238 -7.57 1.49 22.23
N GLN A 239 -8.02 0.96 23.37
CA GLN A 239 -7.79 1.55 24.69
C GLN A 239 -6.31 1.49 25.15
N CYS A 240 -5.51 0.66 24.49
CA CYS A 240 -4.09 0.52 24.78
C CYS A 240 -3.24 1.60 24.10
N CYS A 241 -3.83 2.38 23.18
CA CYS A 241 -3.14 3.37 22.37
C CYS A 241 -3.71 4.78 22.55
N ASP A 242 -2.84 5.74 22.83
CA ASP A 242 -3.17 7.16 22.72
C ASP A 242 -3.05 7.58 21.25
N ALA A 243 -4.19 7.66 20.57
CA ALA A 243 -4.29 8.02 19.17
C ALA A 243 -3.74 9.41 18.82
N ALA A 244 -3.63 10.33 19.78
CA ALA A 244 -3.10 11.66 19.52
C ALA A 244 -1.57 11.69 19.49
N THR A 245 -0.92 10.73 20.14
CA THR A 245 0.53 10.70 20.32
C THR A 245 1.19 9.44 19.74
N CYS A 246 0.40 8.45 19.33
CA CYS A 246 0.86 7.12 18.89
C CYS A 246 1.75 6.43 19.93
N LYS A 247 1.42 6.65 21.20
CA LYS A 247 2.09 6.08 22.38
C LYS A 247 1.16 5.13 23.11
N LEU A 248 1.74 4.14 23.79
CA LEU A 248 0.96 3.26 24.63
C LEU A 248 0.39 4.04 25.82
N THR A 249 -0.84 3.70 26.20
CA THR A 249 -1.44 4.25 27.41
C THR A 249 -0.72 3.75 28.67
N PRO A 250 -0.73 4.49 29.79
CA PRO A 250 -0.04 4.08 31.01
C PRO A 250 -0.42 2.66 31.46
N GLY A 251 0.57 1.79 31.63
CA GLY A 251 0.39 0.41 32.06
C GLY A 251 0.20 -0.61 30.93
N SER A 252 0.03 -0.15 29.68
CA SER A 252 -0.03 -1.00 28.49
C SER A 252 1.37 -1.47 28.08
N GLN A 253 1.49 -2.71 27.63
CA GLN A 253 2.72 -3.32 27.08
C GLN A 253 2.65 -3.46 25.56
N CYS A 254 1.45 -3.55 25.02
CA CYS A 254 1.16 -3.65 23.60
C CYS A 254 -0.20 -3.04 23.30
N ALA A 255 -0.47 -2.80 22.02
CA ALA A 255 -1.77 -2.33 21.56
C ALA A 255 -2.36 -3.20 20.43
N ASP A 256 -1.52 -3.64 19.50
CA ASP A 256 -1.92 -4.47 18.37
C ASP A 256 -0.95 -5.65 18.19
N GLY A 257 -1.40 -6.68 17.47
CA GLY A 257 -0.66 -7.91 17.20
C GLY A 257 -1.29 -9.15 17.81
N VAL A 258 -1.09 -10.30 17.16
CA VAL A 258 -1.69 -11.59 17.54
C VAL A 258 -1.21 -12.15 18.88
N CYS A 259 -0.14 -11.59 19.47
CA CYS A 259 0.36 -11.91 20.80
C CYS A 259 0.07 -10.79 21.82
N CYS A 260 -0.90 -9.91 21.53
CA CYS A 260 -1.40 -8.92 22.48
C CYS A 260 -2.81 -9.29 22.94
N ASP A 261 -3.03 -9.34 24.25
CA ASP A 261 -4.38 -9.48 24.83
C ASP A 261 -4.54 -8.49 25.98
N GLN A 262 -5.65 -7.74 25.99
CA GLN A 262 -5.95 -6.73 27.01
C GLN A 262 -4.76 -5.80 27.35
N CYS A 263 -4.08 -5.29 26.32
CA CYS A 263 -2.91 -4.42 26.42
C CYS A 263 -1.67 -5.09 27.06
N ARG A 264 -1.63 -6.42 27.17
CA ARG A 264 -0.54 -7.20 27.77
C ARG A 264 -0.02 -8.22 26.78
N PHE A 265 1.27 -8.54 26.89
CA PHE A 265 1.84 -9.62 26.08
C PHE A 265 1.22 -10.96 26.51
N MET A 266 0.78 -11.74 25.53
CA MET A 266 0.35 -13.11 25.77
C MET A 266 1.51 -13.93 26.33
N LYS A 267 1.19 -14.90 27.20
CA LYS A 267 2.18 -15.76 27.84
C LYS A 267 3.05 -16.49 26.81
N GLU A 268 4.32 -16.67 27.13
CA GLU A 268 5.22 -17.55 26.36
C GLU A 268 4.60 -18.94 26.15
N GLY A 269 4.72 -19.48 24.93
CA GLY A 269 4.09 -20.75 24.55
C GLY A 269 2.64 -20.65 24.10
N THR A 270 2.05 -19.45 24.00
CA THR A 270 0.71 -19.26 23.40
C THR A 270 0.81 -19.34 21.88
N VAL A 271 0.08 -20.26 21.24
CA VAL A 271 0.11 -20.43 19.77
C VAL A 271 -0.41 -19.17 19.07
N CYS A 272 0.42 -18.55 18.24
CA CYS A 272 0.06 -17.35 17.48
C CYS A 272 -0.02 -17.56 15.97
N TRP A 273 0.62 -18.63 15.45
CA TRP A 273 0.49 -18.99 14.04
C TRP A 273 0.58 -20.50 13.86
N ARG A 274 -0.35 -21.04 13.06
CA ARG A 274 -0.38 -22.43 12.65
C ARG A 274 -0.07 -22.54 11.15
N PRO A 275 1.12 -23.02 10.77
CA PRO A 275 1.40 -23.30 9.36
C PRO A 275 0.49 -24.40 8.82
N ARG A 276 0.40 -24.50 7.49
CA ARG A 276 -0.32 -25.61 6.85
C ARG A 276 0.67 -26.74 6.58
N GLY A 277 0.31 -27.97 6.97
CA GLY A 277 1.16 -29.14 6.80
C GLY A 277 1.76 -29.58 8.14
N ASP A 278 2.94 -30.20 8.09
CA ASP A 278 3.62 -30.79 9.26
C ASP A 278 4.64 -29.84 9.90
N ASP A 279 4.67 -28.57 9.48
CA ASP A 279 5.53 -27.56 10.10
C ASP A 279 5.05 -27.26 11.54
N PRO A 280 5.98 -27.02 12.49
CA PRO A 280 5.63 -26.71 13.87
C PRO A 280 4.93 -25.33 14.01
N ASP A 281 3.98 -25.26 14.95
CA ASP A 281 3.28 -24.02 15.33
C ASP A 281 4.28 -22.97 15.86
N ASN A 282 4.09 -21.70 15.50
CA ASN A 282 4.81 -20.61 16.14
C ASN A 282 4.03 -20.11 17.37
N CYS A 283 4.79 -19.76 18.41
CA CYS A 283 4.28 -19.32 19.69
C CYS A 283 4.71 -17.89 20.03
N CYS A 284 3.93 -17.23 20.88
CA CYS A 284 4.32 -15.98 21.53
C CYS A 284 5.52 -16.23 22.45
N ASN A 285 6.38 -15.24 22.59
CA ASN A 285 7.60 -15.28 23.43
C ASN A 285 7.41 -14.59 24.80
N GLY A 286 6.20 -14.10 25.13
CA GLY A 286 5.93 -13.40 26.38
C GLY A 286 6.41 -11.94 26.47
N ILE A 287 7.12 -11.43 25.45
CA ILE A 287 7.78 -10.12 25.51
C ILE A 287 7.54 -9.23 24.27
N SER A 288 6.84 -9.73 23.25
CA SER A 288 6.46 -8.98 22.06
C SER A 288 5.03 -9.25 21.61
N ALA A 289 4.41 -8.25 20.98
CA ALA A 289 3.03 -8.33 20.51
C ALA A 289 2.88 -9.05 19.15
N GLY A 290 3.94 -9.09 18.35
CA GLY A 290 3.99 -9.83 17.09
C GLY A 290 4.27 -11.31 17.32
N CYS A 291 3.80 -12.17 16.41
CA CYS A 291 4.17 -13.58 16.38
C CYS A 291 5.61 -13.71 15.85
N PRO A 292 6.58 -14.16 16.66
CA PRO A 292 7.95 -14.32 16.21
C PRO A 292 8.03 -15.38 15.10
N ARG A 293 8.86 -15.11 14.08
CA ARG A 293 9.19 -16.13 13.07
C ARG A 293 10.13 -17.16 13.69
N PHE A 294 9.89 -18.44 13.41
CA PHE A 294 10.72 -19.57 13.83
C PHE A 294 10.85 -19.74 15.36
N HIS A 295 9.90 -19.21 16.13
CA HIS A 295 9.80 -19.50 17.57
C HIS A 295 8.72 -20.55 17.78
N PHE A 296 9.14 -21.81 17.82
CA PHE A 296 8.24 -22.95 17.83
C PHE A 296 7.70 -23.26 19.23
N CYS A 297 6.45 -23.73 19.30
CA CYS A 297 5.81 -24.18 20.52
C CYS A 297 6.46 -25.48 21.02
N GLY A 298 7.03 -25.48 22.23
CA GLY A 298 7.70 -26.62 22.87
C GLY A 298 7.37 -26.77 24.34
#